data_AF-A0A6I5CE93-F1
#
_entry.id   AF-A0A6I5CE93-F1
#
_cell.length_a   1.000
_cell.length_b   1.000
_cell.length_c   1.000
_cell.angle_alpha   90.00
_cell.angle_beta   90.00
_cell.angle_gamma   90.00
#
_symmetry.space_group_name_H-M   'P 1'
#
loop_
_entity.id
_entity.type
_entity.pdbx_description
1 polymer ?
#
loop_
_entity_poly.entity_id
_entity_poly.type
_entity_poly.pdbx_seq_one_letter_code
_entity_poly.pdbx_strand_id
1 'polypeptide(L)' 'MTVEETPGRSLARAHLSQLIELFGSDGCLRISPAPEPDATGWAPTPDSEGGEPAEDE' A
#
# COMPACT_ATOMS: atom_id res chain seq x y z
N MET A 1 -27.44 9.45 7.20
CA MET A 1 -26.44 8.39 6.96
C MET A 1 -25.13 8.87 7.54
N THR A 2 -24.82 8.49 8.78
CA THR A 2 -23.52 8.78 9.40
C THR A 2 -22.80 7.44 9.47
N VAL A 3 -22.05 7.13 8.41
CA VAL A 3 -21.06 6.06 8.50
C VAL A 3 -20.00 6.61 9.45
N GLU A 4 -19.90 6.07 10.65
CA GLU A 4 -18.73 6.27 11.51
C GLU A 4 -17.51 5.87 10.69
N GLU A 5 -16.80 6.86 10.14
CA GLU A 5 -15.53 6.64 9.48
C GLU A 5 -14.54 6.28 10.58
N THR A 6 -14.20 4.99 10.66
CA THR A 6 -13.10 4.52 11.50
C THR A 6 -11.82 5.28 11.10
N PRO A 7 -11.01 5.79 12.04
CA PRO A 7 -9.88 6.67 11.75
C PRO A 7 -8.90 6.15 10.67
N GLY A 8 -8.73 4.82 10.59
CA GLY A 8 -7.89 4.18 9.57
C GLY A 8 -8.48 4.16 8.15
N ARG A 9 -9.81 4.14 8.02
CA ARG A 9 -10.50 4.21 6.72
C ARG A 9 -10.30 5.57 6.07
N SER A 10 -10.23 6.64 6.87
CA SER A 10 -9.94 7.99 6.40
C SER A 10 -8.53 8.12 5.86
N LEU A 11 -7.53 7.48 6.49
CA LEU A 11 -6.14 7.53 6.04
C LEU A 11 -5.90 6.73 4.75
N ALA A 12 -6.41 5.50 4.66
CA ALA A 12 -6.33 4.72 3.43
C ALA A 12 -7.02 5.45 2.26
N ARG A 13 -8.18 6.06 2.50
CA ARG A 13 -8.90 6.87 1.51
C ARG A 13 -8.11 8.12 1.10
N ALA A 14 -7.54 8.85 2.06
CA ALA A 14 -6.71 10.03 1.77
C ALA A 14 -5.45 9.64 0.96
N HIS A 15 -4.85 8.50 1.26
CA HIS A 15 -3.71 7.98 0.53
C HIS A 15 -4.09 7.58 -0.91
N LEU A 16 -5.21 6.86 -1.08
CA LEU A 16 -5.72 6.52 -2.40
C LEU A 16 -6.08 7.76 -3.23
N SER A 17 -6.67 8.80 -2.61
CA SER A 17 -6.93 10.07 -3.29
C SER A 17 -5.65 10.70 -3.83
N GLN A 18 -4.58 10.76 -3.02
CA GLN A 18 -3.28 11.28 -3.46
C GLN A 18 -2.72 10.48 -4.63
N LEU A 19 -2.84 9.15 -4.60
CA LEU A 19 -2.40 8.30 -5.72
C LEU A 19 -3.21 8.61 -6.98
N ILE A 20 -4.53 8.81 -6.88
CA ILE A 20 -5.39 9.15 -8.01
C ILE A 20 -5.01 10.52 -8.59
N GLU A 21 -4.72 11.51 -7.76
CA GLU A 21 -4.29 12.84 -8.22
C GLU A 21 -2.95 12.79 -8.98
N LEU A 22 -2.03 11.92 -8.56
CA LEU A 22 -0.69 11.81 -9.13
C LEU A 22 -0.61 10.91 -10.37
N PHE A 23 -1.32 9.78 -10.36
CA PHE A 23 -1.17 8.71 -11.35
C PHE A 23 -2.48 8.33 -12.04
N GLY A 24 -3.61 8.89 -11.61
CA GLY A 24 -4.92 8.56 -12.14
C GLY A 24 -5.20 9.18 -13.50
N SER A 25 -6.24 8.66 -14.15
CA SER A 25 -6.86 9.26 -15.33
C SER A 25 -8.36 9.08 -15.20
N ASP A 26 -9.14 10.10 -15.56
CA ASP A 26 -10.61 10.09 -15.44
C ASP A 26 -11.13 9.77 -14.02
N GLY A 27 -10.38 10.20 -13.00
CA GLY A 27 -10.71 9.94 -11.59
C GLY A 27 -10.51 8.48 -11.14
N CYS A 28 -9.85 7.65 -11.94
CA CYS A 28 -9.59 6.24 -11.64
C CYS A 28 -8.09 5.93 -11.74
N LEU A 29 -7.64 4.99 -10.90
CA LEU A 29 -6.31 4.36 -11.02
C LEU A 29 -6.43 3.04 -11.78
N ARG A 30 -5.60 2.86 -12.80
CA ARG A 30 -5.51 1.60 -13.54
C ARG A 30 -4.28 0.82 -13.10
N ILE A 31 -4.48 -0.27 -12.37
CA ILE A 31 -3.41 -1.18 -11.98
C ILE A 31 -3.33 -2.31 -13.00
N SER A 32 -2.17 -2.46 -13.64
CA SER A 32 -1.88 -3.59 -14.52
C SER A 32 -0.91 -4.51 -13.79
N PRO A 33 -1.35 -5.67 -13.27
CA PRO A 33 -0.42 -6.63 -12.70
C PRO A 33 0.51 -7.10 -13.81
N ALA A 34 1.81 -7.01 -13.58
CA ALA A 34 2.79 -7.68 -14.43
C ALA A 34 2.61 -9.20 -14.27
N PRO A 35 2.90 -10.00 -15.33
CA PRO A 35 3.03 -11.43 -15.15
C PRO A 35 4.06 -11.72 -14.05
N GLU A 36 3.80 -12.74 -13.23
CA GLU A 36 4.74 -13.15 -12.19
C GLU A 36 6.11 -13.43 -12.86
N PRO A 37 7.20 -12.79 -12.42
CA PRO A 37 8.52 -13.17 -12.89
C PRO A 37 8.74 -14.63 -12.49
N ASP A 38 9.20 -15.46 -13.43
CA ASP A 38 9.53 -16.87 -13.17
C ASP A 38 10.30 -16.98 -11.84
N ALA A 39 9.68 -17.58 -10.83
CA ALA A 39 10.19 -17.71 -9.47
C ALA A 39 11.48 -18.57 -9.38
N THR A 40 12.03 -18.99 -10.52
CA THR A 40 13.28 -19.75 -10.61
C THR A 40 14.52 -18.88 -10.36
N GLY A 41 14.39 -17.55 -10.30
CA GLY A 41 15.52 -16.62 -10.07
C GLY A 41 15.31 -15.56 -8.99
N TRP A 42 14.13 -15.46 -8.36
CA TRP A 42 13.85 -14.43 -7.37
C TRP A 42 14.12 -14.95 -5.96
N ALA A 43 15.39 -14.89 -5.53
CA ALA A 43 15.68 -14.92 -4.11
C ALA A 43 15.26 -13.55 -3.54
N PRO A 44 14.26 -13.47 -2.63
CA PRO A 44 14.07 -12.23 -1.89
C PRO A 44 15.36 -12.00 -1.11
N THR A 45 16.07 -10.91 -1.40
CA THR A 45 17.03 -10.37 -0.46
C THR A 45 16.24 -10.00 0.79
N PRO A 46 16.54 -10.53 1.97
CA PRO A 46 15.97 -9.97 3.18
C PRO A 46 16.53 -8.54 3.29
N ASP A 47 15.72 -7.56 2.90
CA ASP A 47 15.95 -6.18 3.29
C ASP A 47 16.11 -6.17 4.80
N SER A 48 17.27 -5.69 5.20
CA SER A 48 17.74 -5.69 6.58
C SER A 48 16.78 -4.90 7.47
N GLU A 49 16.42 -5.53 8.59
CA GLU A 49 16.28 -4.90 9.91
C GLU A 49 15.53 -3.54 9.94
N GLY A 50 14.20 -3.60 9.80
CA GLY A 50 13.30 -2.57 10.31
C GLY A 50 12.88 -2.94 11.72
N GLY A 51 13.58 -2.40 12.72
CA GLY A 51 13.52 -2.78 14.13
C GLY A 51 12.11 -2.97 14.70
N GLU A 52 11.92 -4.10 15.37
CA GLU A 52 10.92 -4.28 16.40
C GLU A 52 11.03 -3.16 17.46
N PRO A 53 9.94 -2.46 17.82
CA PRO A 53 9.98 -1.65 19.03
C PRO A 53 10.07 -2.60 20.21
N ALA A 54 11.14 -2.47 21.01
CA ALA A 54 11.20 -3.12 22.31
C ALA A 54 10.03 -2.59 23.16
N GLU A 55 9.08 -3.48 23.43
CA GLU A 55 8.14 -3.35 24.54
C GLU A 55 8.93 -3.52 25.85
N ASP A 56 9.36 -2.37 26.41
CA ASP A 56 9.81 -2.27 27.80
C ASP A 56 8.57 -2.03 28.69
N GLU A 57 8.54 -2.76 29.80
CA GLU A 57 7.43 -3.06 30.74
C GLU A 57 6.38 -1.97 31.05
#